data_AF-A0A3N5HPI8-F1
#
_entry.id   AF-A0A3N5HPI8-F1
#
_cell.length_a   1.000
_cell.length_b   1.000
_cell.length_c   1.000
_cell.angle_alpha   90.00
_cell.angle_beta   90.00
_cell.angle_gamma   90.00
#
_symmetry.space_group_name_H-M   'P 1'
#
loop_
_entity.id
_entity.type
_entity.pdbx_description
1 polymer ?
#
loop_
_entity_poly.entity_id
_entity_poly.type
_entity_poly.pdbx_seq_one_letter_code
_entity_poly.pdbx_strand_id
1 'polypeptide(L)' 'MSTRLCRWGLLSTAAISRKNWKAIALSQTGTITAVASRDTAEAQQCIDECSAALPLASPPAAVGDYDTLWSRPDV' A
#
# COMPACT_ATOMS: atom_id res chain seq x y z
N MET A 1 11.97 17.44 -13.04
CA MET A 1 11.33 16.27 -12.41
C MET A 1 10.40 16.77 -11.31
N SER A 2 9.16 16.29 -11.25
CA SER A 2 8.24 16.64 -10.16
C SER A 2 8.78 16.04 -8.85
N THR A 3 8.93 16.87 -7.83
CA THR A 3 9.33 16.44 -6.47
C THR A 3 8.16 15.84 -5.67
N ARG A 4 6.95 15.78 -6.25
CA ARG A 4 5.78 15.21 -5.58
C ARG A 4 5.69 13.72 -5.83
N LEU A 5 5.84 12.95 -4.75
CA LEU A 5 5.50 11.53 -4.72
C LEU A 5 3.98 11.36 -4.79
N CYS A 6 3.53 10.49 -5.69
CA CYS A 6 2.16 9.99 -5.71
C CYS A 6 2.01 8.96 -4.58
N ARG A 7 1.06 9.18 -3.67
CA ARG A 7 0.78 8.28 -2.55
C ARG A 7 -0.39 7.38 -2.95
N TRP A 8 -0.27 6.10 -2.62
CA TRP A 8 -1.23 5.08 -3.00
C TRP A 8 -1.79 4.41 -1.75
N GLY A 9 -3.11 4.28 -1.72
CA GLY A 9 -3.84 3.39 -0.81
C GLY A 9 -4.37 2.19 -1.59
N LEU A 10 -4.09 0.98 -1.12
CA LEU A 10 -4.55 -0.26 -1.75
C LEU A 10 -5.75 -0.81 -0.99
N LEU A 11 -6.93 -0.83 -1.61
CA LEU A 11 -8.17 -1.36 -0.99
C LEU A 11 -8.32 -2.90 -1.13
N SER A 12 -7.23 -3.64 -1.32
CA SER A 12 -7.26 -5.08 -1.56
C SER A 12 -5.93 -5.75 -1.20
N THR A 13 -6.02 -7.00 -0.76
CA THR A 13 -4.92 -7.95 -0.48
C THR A 13 -4.78 -9.02 -1.58
N ALA A 14 -5.61 -8.96 -2.63
CA ALA A 14 -5.64 -9.94 -3.71
C ALA A 14 -4.38 -9.89 -4.60
N ALA A 15 -4.19 -10.92 -5.42
CA ALA A 15 -3.03 -11.05 -6.31
C ALA A 15 -2.82 -9.83 -7.25
N ILE A 16 -3.90 -9.15 -7.66
CA ILE A 16 -3.82 -7.94 -8.49
C ILE A 16 -3.15 -6.80 -7.70
N SER A 17 -3.53 -6.60 -6.44
CA SER A 17 -2.95 -5.59 -5.56
C SER A 17 -1.44 -5.82 -5.36
N ARG A 18 -1.03 -7.07 -5.20
CA ARG A 18 0.37 -7.48 -5.04
C ARG A 18 1.21 -7.25 -6.29
N LYS A 19 0.62 -7.35 -7.49
CA LYS A 19 1.29 -6.96 -8.75
C LYS A 19 1.46 -5.46 -8.83
N ASN A 20 0.42 -4.70 -8.49
CA ASN A 20 0.48 -3.23 -8.45
C ASN A 20 1.50 -2.73 -7.42
N TRP A 21 1.62 -3.40 -6.27
CA TRP A 21 2.66 -3.09 -5.27
C TRP A 21 4.05 -2.99 -5.92
N LYS A 22 4.42 -4.02 -6.69
CA LYS A 22 5.72 -4.07 -7.37
C LYS A 22 5.87 -2.95 -8.40
N ALA A 23 4.83 -2.70 -9.20
CA ALA A 23 4.86 -1.64 -10.19
C ALA A 23 5.03 -0.25 -9.55
N ILE A 24 4.30 0.04 -8.47
CA ILE A 24 4.38 1.30 -7.74
C ILE A 24 5.76 1.46 -7.11
N ALA A 25 6.26 0.45 -6.39
CA ALA A 25 7.57 0.48 -5.75
C ALA A 25 8.71 0.72 -6.75
N LEU A 26 8.62 0.19 -7.97
CA LEU A 26 9.63 0.37 -9.03
C LEU A 26 9.48 1.69 -9.82
N SER A 27 8.37 2.41 -9.68
CA SER A 27 8.07 3.62 -10.48
C SER A 27 8.90 4.85 -10.11
N GLN A 28 9.68 4.81 -9.02
CA GLN A 28 10.48 5.89 -8.42
C GLN A 28 9.71 7.18 -8.04
N THR A 29 8.43 7.28 -8.41
CA THR A 29 7.57 8.46 -8.22
C THR A 29 6.30 8.13 -7.46
N GLY A 30 6.11 6.85 -7.09
CA GLY A 30 5.01 6.35 -6.29
C GLY A 30 5.48 5.74 -4.97
N THR A 31 4.67 5.88 -3.94
CA THR A 31 4.82 5.16 -2.66
C THR A 31 3.47 4.67 -2.18
N ILE A 32 3.45 3.60 -1.42
CA ILE A 32 2.22 3.04 -0.84
C ILE A 32 2.21 3.43 0.62
N THR A 33 1.14 4.09 1.06
CA THR A 33 1.01 4.61 2.42
C THR A 33 0.05 3.80 3.27
N ALA A 34 -0.89 3.07 2.64
CA ALA A 34 -1.81 2.19 3.33
C ALA A 34 -2.26 0.99 2.47
N VAL A 35 -2.55 -0.13 3.13
CA VAL A 35 -3.25 -1.28 2.57
C VAL A 35 -4.45 -1.58 3.45
N ALA A 36 -5.63 -1.70 2.85
CA ALA A 36 -6.86 -2.06 3.53
C ALA A 36 -7.37 -3.44 3.11
N SER A 37 -7.87 -4.16 4.09
CA SER A 37 -8.79 -5.29 3.90
C SER A 37 -9.97 -5.11 4.87
N ARG A 38 -10.95 -5.99 4.81
CA ARG A 38 -12.01 -6.11 5.83
C ARG A 38 -11.49 -6.72 7.15
N ASP A 39 -10.23 -7.16 7.15
CA ASP A 39 -9.51 -7.68 8.31
C ASP A 39 -8.12 -7.03 8.36
N THR A 40 -7.82 -6.32 9.44
CA THR A 40 -6.52 -5.65 9.64
C THR A 40 -5.35 -6.64 9.61
N ALA A 41 -5.53 -7.86 10.10
CA ALA A 41 -4.48 -8.88 10.11
C ALA A 41 -4.14 -9.34 8.69
N GLU A 42 -5.15 -9.50 7.83
CA GLU A 42 -4.95 -9.84 6.42
C GLU A 42 -4.22 -8.72 5.68
N ALA A 43 -4.58 -7.45 5.96
CA ALA A 43 -3.89 -6.30 5.41
C ALA A 43 -2.41 -6.28 5.85
N GLN A 44 -2.15 -6.51 7.14
CA GLN A 44 -0.78 -6.57 7.66
C GLN A 44 0.02 -7.72 7.03
N GLN A 45 -0.56 -8.91 6.91
CA GLN A 45 0.09 -10.05 6.26
C GLN A 45 0.45 -9.73 4.79
N CYS A 46 -0.45 -9.06 4.07
CA CYS A 46 -0.16 -8.62 2.70
C CYS A 46 1.03 -7.65 2.66
N ILE A 47 1.10 -6.70 3.60
CA ILE A 47 2.22 -5.76 3.72
C ILE A 47 3.52 -6.50 3.99
N ASP A 48 3.53 -7.44 4.92
CA ASP A 48 4.72 -8.21 5.30
C ASP A 48 5.25 -9.03 4.11
N GLU A 49 4.37 -9.77 3.43
CA GLU A 49 4.72 -10.59 2.27
C GLU A 49 5.22 -9.74 1.09
N CYS A 50 4.58 -8.60 0.83
CA CYS A 50 5.00 -7.69 -0.24
C CYS A 50 6.31 -6.96 0.10
N SER A 51 6.47 -6.50 1.34
CA SER A 51 7.68 -5.79 1.79
C SER A 51 8.89 -6.70 1.86
N ALA A 52 8.70 -7.98 2.19
CA ALA A 52 9.77 -8.98 2.14
C ALA A 52 10.29 -9.19 0.72
N ALA A 53 9.40 -9.13 -0.28
CA ALA A 53 9.77 -9.29 -1.69
C ALA A 53 10.34 -8.00 -2.31
N LEU A 54 9.76 -6.84 -1.99
CA LEU A 54 10.20 -5.54 -2.47
C LEU A 54 9.87 -4.45 -1.44
N PRO A 55 10.84 -4.02 -0.63
CA PRO A 55 10.61 -3.08 0.45
C PRO A 55 10.33 -1.68 -0.09
N LEU A 56 9.46 -0.96 0.60
CA LEU A 56 9.22 0.47 0.39
C LEU A 56 10.12 1.28 1.32
N ALA A 57 10.39 2.54 0.97
CA ALA A 57 11.18 3.44 1.80
C ALA A 57 10.54 3.71 3.18
N SER A 58 9.21 3.63 3.27
CA SER A 58 8.46 3.73 4.52
C SER A 58 7.39 2.64 4.55
N PRO A 59 7.20 1.96 5.69
CA PRO A 59 6.21 0.91 5.81
C PRO A 59 4.79 1.52 5.73
N PRO A 60 3.89 0.94 4.91
CA PRO A 60 2.50 1.37 4.87
C PRO A 60 1.74 0.92 6.12
N ALA A 61 0.62 1.58 6.39
CA ALA A 61 -0.30 1.19 7.44
C ALA A 61 -1.25 0.08 6.99
N ALA A 62 -1.46 -0.92 7.83
CA ALA A 62 -2.57 -1.87 7.69
C ALA A 62 -3.87 -1.23 8.20
N VAL A 63 -4.94 -1.34 7.42
CA VAL A 63 -6.26 -0.77 7.74
C VAL A 63 -7.32 -1.87 7.65
N GLY A 64 -8.21 -1.94 8.65
CA GLY A 64 -9.23 -2.99 8.77
C GLY A 64 -10.55 -2.73 8.07
N ASP A 65 -10.67 -1.59 7.38
CA ASP A 65 -11.84 -1.22 6.60
C ASP A 65 -11.49 -0.19 5.51
N TYR A 66 -12.39 -0.04 4.54
CA TYR A 66 -12.16 0.81 3.37
C TYR A 66 -12.44 2.29 3.63
N ASP A 67 -13.39 2.61 4.51
CA ASP A 67 -13.78 3.98 4.82
C ASP A 67 -12.67 4.73 5.57
N THR A 68 -12.00 4.03 6.49
CA THR A 68 -10.81 4.51 7.19
C THR A 68 -9.71 4.81 6.20
N LEU A 69 -9.43 3.92 5.23
CA LEU A 69 -8.41 4.17 4.21
C LEU A 69 -8.77 5.36 3.31
N TRP A 70 -10.04 5.47 2.89
CA TRP A 70 -10.52 6.56 2.06
C TRP A 70 -10.40 7.93 2.74
N SER A 71 -10.56 7.95 4.06
CA SER A 71 -10.50 9.18 4.87
C SER A 71 -9.07 9.62 5.22
N ARG A 72 -8.05 8.87 4.82
CA ARG A 72 -6.65 9.17 5.13
C ARG A 72 -6.15 10.38 4.31
N PRO A 73 -5.57 11.41 4.95
CA PRO A 73 -5.01 12.57 4.25
C PRO A 73 -3.67 12.28 3.56
N ASP A 74 -3.04 11.15 3.89
CA ASP A 74 -1.75 10.70 3.35
C ASP A 74 -1.89 9.65 2.24
N VAL A 75 -3.10 9.49 1.69
CA VAL A 75 -3.39 8.69 0.49
C VAL A 75 -3.75 9.61 -0.66
#